data_AF-A0A7C9P0M9-F1
#
_entry.id   AF-A0A7C9P0M9-F1
#
_cell.length_a   1.000
_cell.length_b   1.000
_cell.length_c   1.000
_cell.angle_alpha   90.00
_cell.angle_beta   90.00
_cell.angle_gamma   90.00
#
_symmetry.space_group_name_H-M   'P 1'
#
loop_
_entity.id
_entity.type
_entity.pdbx_description
1 polymer ?
#
loop_
_entity_poly.entity_id
_entity_poly.type
_entity_poly.pdbx_seq_one_letter_code
_entity_poly.pdbx_strand_id
1 'polypeptide(L)'
;MLIPCLACGSRFRPDDYFRACHDYNRGRDLVSWTCPACGNRDDLRVLPGELGFGYPARGRYAVHRTIAVPGMRRQRHDLRLEISLDKRTWRVLSR
;
A
#
# COMPACT_ATOMS: atom_id res chain seq x y z
N MET A 1 -8.38 6.69 -11.91
CA MET A 1 -7.68 7.37 -10.80
C MET A 1 -6.19 7.10 -10.86
N LEU A 2 -5.35 7.95 -10.27
CA LEU A 2 -3.91 7.73 -10.16
C LEU A 2 -3.44 7.90 -8.71
N ILE A 3 -2.51 7.07 -8.28
CA ILE A 3 -1.95 7.08 -6.92
C ILE A 3 -0.57 7.76 -7.00
N PRO A 4 -0.33 8.84 -6.25
CA PRO A 4 0.94 9.57 -6.29
C PRO A 4 2.02 8.90 -5.42
N CYS A 5 3.27 9.02 -5.84
CA CYS A 5 4.40 8.98 -4.91
C CYS A 5 4.42 10.27 -4.10
N LEU A 6 4.47 10.18 -2.77
CA LEU A 6 4.49 11.36 -1.92
C LEU A 6 5.86 12.07 -1.89
N ALA A 7 6.93 11.41 -2.35
CA ALA A 7 8.26 11.99 -2.43
C ALA A 7 8.51 12.76 -3.73
N CYS A 8 8.23 12.15 -4.90
CA CYS A 8 8.56 12.75 -6.21
C CYS A 8 7.35 13.26 -7.00
N GLY A 9 6.12 13.05 -6.51
CA GLY A 9 4.89 13.50 -7.18
C GLY A 9 4.48 12.71 -8.42
N SER A 10 5.29 11.74 -8.88
CA SER A 10 4.94 10.84 -9.98
C SER A 10 3.64 10.08 -9.68
N ARG A 11 2.82 9.85 -10.70
CA ARG A 11 1.47 9.30 -10.54
C ARG A 11 1.34 7.98 -11.29
N PHE A 12 0.81 6.97 -10.60
CA PHE A 12 0.75 5.59 -11.10
C PHE A 12 -0.69 5.11 -11.25
N ARG A 13 -0.93 4.25 -12.23
CA ARG A 13 -2.18 3.48 -12.27
C ARG A 13 -2.17 2.48 -11.10
N PRO A 14 -3.34 2.04 -10.61
CA PRO A 14 -3.40 1.04 -9.54
C PRO A 14 -2.59 -0.22 -9.83
N ASP A 15 -2.59 -0.70 -11.07
CA ASP A 15 -1.80 -1.89 -11.44
C ASP A 15 -0.29 -1.70 -11.26
N ASP A 16 0.25 -0.58 -11.73
CA ASP A 16 1.67 -0.25 -11.58
C ASP A 16 2.02 -0.02 -10.10
N TYR A 17 1.13 0.64 -9.37
CA TYR A 17 1.33 0.95 -7.96
C TYR A 17 1.35 -0.33 -7.11
N PHE A 18 0.33 -1.20 -7.23
CA PHE A 18 0.19 -2.40 -6.41
C PHE A 18 1.17 -3.52 -6.80
N ARG A 19 1.65 -3.57 -8.05
CA ARG A 19 2.76 -4.47 -8.44
C ARG A 19 4.08 -4.11 -7.75
N ALA A 20 4.26 -2.84 -7.38
CA ALA A 20 5.44 -2.37 -6.67
C ALA A 20 5.32 -2.49 -5.14
N CYS A 21 4.22 -3.05 -4.63
CA CYS A 21 4.08 -3.40 -3.23
C CYS A 21 4.81 -4.72 -2.91
N HIS A 22 5.51 -4.76 -1.79
CA HIS A 22 6.26 -5.93 -1.31
C HIS A 22 6.32 -5.95 0.23
N ASP A 23 6.91 -7.01 0.79
CA ASP A 23 7.17 -7.17 2.24
C ASP A 23 5.97 -6.84 3.14
N TYR A 24 4.90 -7.61 3.06
CA TYR A 24 3.78 -7.43 3.97
C TYR A 24 4.17 -7.80 5.41
N ASN A 25 4.32 -6.79 6.27
CA ASN A 25 4.54 -6.99 7.69
C ASN A 25 3.20 -7.30 8.38
N ARG A 26 2.90 -8.60 8.53
CA ARG A 26 1.66 -9.08 9.16
C ARG A 26 1.48 -8.56 10.59
N GLY A 27 2.56 -8.50 11.38
CA GLY A 27 2.52 -8.11 12.78
C GLY A 27 2.12 -6.65 12.97
N ARG A 28 2.50 -5.77 12.04
CA ARG A 28 2.15 -4.34 12.07
C ARG A 28 0.99 -3.96 11.14
N ASP A 29 0.60 -4.88 10.28
CA ASP A 29 -0.36 -4.69 9.21
C ASP A 29 0.04 -3.55 8.27
N LEU A 30 1.28 -3.63 7.77
CA LEU A 30 1.92 -2.67 6.87
C LEU A 30 2.44 -3.36 5.61
N VAL A 31 2.42 -2.63 4.51
CA VAL A 31 2.98 -3.05 3.22
C VAL A 31 4.10 -2.07 2.87
N SER A 32 5.27 -2.59 2.51
CA SER A 32 6.30 -1.76 1.90
C SER A 32 5.97 -1.52 0.43
N TRP A 33 6.33 -0.35 -0.07
CA TRP A 33 6.18 0.04 -1.47
C TRP A 33 7.42 0.82 -1.89
N THR A 34 7.99 0.47 -3.03
CA THR A 34 9.13 1.19 -3.60
C THR A 34 8.70 1.88 -4.89
N CYS A 35 8.85 3.20 -4.94
CA CYS A 35 8.46 4.01 -6.08
C CYS A 35 9.21 3.57 -7.35
N PRO A 36 8.52 3.14 -8.42
CA PRO A 36 9.18 2.73 -9.66
C PRO A 36 9.92 3.86 -10.38
N ALA A 37 9.59 5.13 -10.09
CA ALA A 37 10.17 6.30 -10.75
C ALA A 37 11.41 6.86 -10.02
N CYS A 38 11.40 6.92 -8.68
CA CYS A 38 12.47 7.58 -7.91
C CYS A 38 13.13 6.69 -6.85
N GLY A 39 12.68 5.45 -6.67
CA GLY A 39 13.23 4.53 -5.66
C GLY A 39 12.86 4.86 -4.21
N ASN A 40 12.04 5.89 -3.94
CA ASN A 40 11.57 6.16 -2.58
C ASN A 40 10.85 4.94 -2.01
N ARG A 41 11.23 4.52 -0.81
CA ARG A 41 10.56 3.46 -0.08
C ARG A 41 9.63 4.06 0.96
N ASP A 42 8.36 3.67 0.91
CA ASP A 42 7.37 3.97 1.94
C ASP A 42 6.84 2.66 2.55
N ASP A 43 6.45 2.72 3.81
CA ASP A 43 5.54 1.74 4.40
C ASP A 43 4.14 2.38 4.43
N LEU A 44 3.11 1.61 4.12
CA LEU A 44 1.73 2.10 4.07
C LEU A 44 0.73 1.08 4.62
N ARG A 45 -0.43 1.58 5.07
CA ARG A 45 -1.60 0.74 5.38
C ARG A 45 -2.51 0.64 4.16
N VAL A 46 -2.90 -0.59 3.85
CA VAL A 46 -4.04 -0.83 2.95
C VAL A 46 -5.29 -0.88 3.83
N LEU A 47 -6.20 0.07 3.63
CA LEU A 47 -7.49 0.18 4.33
C LEU A 47 -8.63 -0.10 3.34
N PRO A 48 -9.85 -0.44 3.76
CA PRO A 48 -10.98 -0.55 2.85
C PRO A 48 -11.20 0.75 2.08
N GLY A 49 -11.00 0.72 0.76
CA GLY A 49 -11.17 1.89 -0.11
C GLY A 49 -10.10 2.97 0.00
N GLU A 50 -9.03 2.80 0.79
CA GLU A 50 -8.03 3.84 1.02
C GLU A 50 -6.61 3.30 1.23
N LEU A 51 -5.61 4.11 0.88
CA LEU A 51 -4.23 3.92 1.29
C LEU A 51 -3.85 4.92 2.38
N GLY A 52 -3.39 4.42 3.52
CA GLY A 52 -2.93 5.23 4.65
C GLY A 52 -1.41 5.36 4.69
N PHE A 53 -0.93 6.59 4.61
CA PHE A 53 0.49 6.97 4.72
C PHE A 53 0.74 7.68 6.05
N GLY A 54 1.92 7.48 6.61
CA GLY A 54 2.27 8.00 7.92
C GLY A 54 3.61 7.49 8.39
N TYR A 55 3.78 7.37 9.70
CA TYR A 55 5.07 7.03 10.29
C TYR A 55 4.93 6.16 11.54
N PRO A 56 5.99 5.42 11.92
CA PRO A 56 6.05 4.75 13.22
C PRO A 56 5.99 5.79 14.36
N ALA A 57 5.01 5.67 15.24
CA ALA A 57 4.82 6.50 16.42
C ALA A 57 4.48 5.63 17.63
N ARG A 58 5.30 5.70 18.69
CA ARG A 58 5.06 5.02 19.99
C ARG A 58 4.70 3.52 19.86
N GLY A 59 5.45 2.78 19.04
CA GLY A 59 5.24 1.35 18.83
C GLY A 59 4.05 0.99 17.93
N ARG A 60 3.33 1.98 17.37
CA ARG A 60 2.26 1.79 16.39
C ARG A 60 2.61 2.54 15.10
N TYR A 61 1.88 2.27 14.03
CA TYR A 61 1.95 3.07 12.81
C TYR A 61 0.78 4.05 12.81
N ALA A 62 1.09 5.35 12.89
CA ALA A 62 0.11 6.42 12.86
C ALA A 62 -0.10 6.87 11.42
N VAL A 63 -1.34 6.80 10.93
CA VAL A 63 -1.71 7.29 9.59
C VAL A 63 -1.96 8.79 9.70
N HIS A 64 -1.28 9.57 8.86
CA HIS A 64 -1.40 11.04 8.81
C HIS A 64 -2.09 11.53 7.55
N ARG A 65 -2.01 10.76 6.47
CA ARG A 65 -2.61 11.10 5.18
C ARG A 65 -3.24 9.85 4.58
N THR A 66 -4.46 9.98 4.09
CA THR A 66 -5.10 8.94 3.30
C THR A 66 -5.22 9.37 1.85
N ILE A 67 -5.22 8.39 0.96
CA ILE A 67 -5.55 8.55 -0.46
C ILE A 67 -6.68 7.59 -0.77
N ALA A 68 -7.79 8.14 -1.23
CA ALA A 68 -8.94 7.34 -1.63
C ALA A 68 -8.61 6.48 -2.86
N VAL A 69 -8.93 5.20 -2.75
CA VAL A 69 -8.93 4.21 -3.83
C VAL A 69 -10.30 3.53 -3.85
N PRO A 70 -11.35 4.19 -4.38
CA PRO A 70 -12.71 3.68 -4.31
C PRO A 70 -12.84 2.29 -4.92
N GLY A 71 -13.58 1.40 -4.25
CA GLY A 71 -13.75 0.00 -4.68
C GLY A 71 -12.58 -0.92 -4.32
N MET A 72 -11.46 -0.38 -3.79
CA MET A 72 -10.36 -1.21 -3.33
C MET A 72 -10.76 -2.00 -2.09
N ARG A 73 -10.48 -3.30 -2.11
CA ARG A 73 -10.68 -4.21 -1.00
C ARG A 73 -9.35 -4.84 -0.61
N ARG A 74 -9.34 -5.38 0.60
CA ARG A 74 -8.21 -6.13 1.13
C ARG A 74 -8.68 -7.40 1.80
N GLN A 75 -7.86 -8.43 1.75
CA GLN A 75 -8.06 -9.66 2.49
C GLN A 75 -6.72 -10.11 3.09
N ARG A 76 -6.70 -10.26 4.41
CA ARG A 76 -5.53 -10.76 5.14
C ARG A 76 -5.57 -12.28 5.12
N HIS A 77 -4.45 -12.88 4.77
CA HIS A 77 -4.20 -14.32 4.86
C HIS A 77 -2.98 -14.55 5.74
N ASP A 78 -2.67 -15.81 6.04
CA ASP A 78 -1.60 -16.10 6.99
C ASP A 78 -0.21 -15.65 6.50
N LEU A 79 0.07 -15.82 5.21
CA LEU A 79 1.37 -15.56 4.59
C LEU A 79 1.32 -14.49 3.50
N ARG A 80 0.20 -13.76 3.39
CA ARG A 80 0.04 -12.72 2.37
C ARG A 80 -1.07 -11.74 2.69
N LEU A 81 -0.99 -10.58 2.06
CA LEU A 81 -2.12 -9.68 1.88
C LEU A 81 -2.59 -9.77 0.43
N GLU A 82 -3.89 -9.94 0.24
CA GLU A 82 -4.54 -9.75 -1.06
C GLU A 82 -5.17 -8.36 -1.11
N ILE A 83 -4.90 -7.65 -2.20
CA ILE A 83 -5.48 -6.33 -2.52
C ILE A 83 -6.27 -6.53 -3.81
N SER A 84 -7.52 -6.11 -3.86
CA SER A 84 -8.33 -6.21 -5.07
C SER A 84 -8.98 -4.89 -5.41
N LEU A 85 -9.10 -4.63 -6.71
CA LEU A 85 -9.77 -3.46 -7.28
C LEU A 85 -10.36 -3.89 -8.62
N ASP A 86 -11.67 -3.67 -8.79
CA ASP A 86 -12.44 -4.17 -9.92
C ASP A 86 -12.24 -5.68 -10.14
N LYS A 87 -11.70 -6.08 -11.30
CA LYS A 87 -11.44 -7.49 -11.67
C LYS A 87 -10.01 -7.92 -11.38
N ARG A 88 -9.17 -7.05 -10.80
CA ARG A 88 -7.76 -7.34 -10.55
C ARG A 88 -7.51 -7.64 -9.07
N THR A 89 -6.57 -8.54 -8.84
CA THR A 89 -6.10 -8.90 -7.50
C THR A 89 -4.57 -8.96 -7.51
N TRP A 90 -3.96 -8.31 -6.54
CA TRP A 90 -2.52 -8.34 -6.30
C TRP A 90 -2.26 -9.04 -4.96
N ARG A 91 -1.17 -9.79 -4.90
CA ARG A 91 -0.75 -10.55 -3.72
C ARG A 91 0.58 -9.98 -3.24
N VAL A 92 0.61 -9.56 -1.98
CA VAL A 92 1.83 -9.09 -1.31
C VAL A 92 2.21 -10.15 -0.29
N LEU A 93 3.31 -10.85 -0.52
CA LEU A 93 3.78 -11.91 0.38
C LEU A 93 4.27 -11.32 1.70
N SER A 94 4.06 -12.04 2.79
CA SER A 94 4.65 -11.69 4.07
C SER A 94 6.15 -11.94 4.07
N ARG A 95 6.88 -11.05 4.75
CA ARG A 95 8.30 -11.25 5.06
C ARG A 95 8.46 -11.96 6.40
#